data_AF-A0AAW2SJE0-F1
#
_entry.id   AF-A0AAW2SJE0-F1
#
_cell.length_a   1.000
_cell.length_b   1.000
_cell.length_c   1.000
_cell.angle_alpha   90.00
_cell.angle_beta   90.00
_cell.angle_gamma   90.00
#
_symmetry.space_group_name_H-M   'P 1'
#
loop_
_entity.id
_entity.type
_entity.pdbx_description
1 polymer ?
#
loop_
_entity_poly.entity_id
_entity_poly.type
_entity_poly.pdbx_seq_one_letter_code
_entity_poly.pdbx_strand_id
1 'polypeptide(L)'
;MGSSNQGLVVHGWAPQLEILCHKSIAAFLSHCGWNSIMESLSQGVPIIGWPLAAEQGYNAKLLVEEMGVCVEITRGVESSISRDEVREVIERVMGGGHKAEEMKKKAGEIGELIRAALSEEGSQKGSSHRAMDDFVSALLTNKQGLA
;
A
#
# COMPACT_ATOMS: atom_id res chain seq x y z
N MET A 1 -5.11 15.96 -33.06
CA MET A 1 -5.04 15.73 -31.60
C MET A 1 -3.73 15.01 -31.33
N GLY A 2 -2.74 15.73 -30.78
CA GLY A 2 -1.34 15.30 -30.76
C GLY A 2 -1.08 14.12 -29.83
N SER A 3 -0.13 13.27 -30.20
CA SER A 3 0.41 12.18 -29.37
C SER A 3 1.05 12.77 -28.12
N SER A 4 0.30 12.85 -27.03
CA SER A 4 0.77 13.34 -25.76
C SER A 4 1.60 12.26 -25.05
N ASN A 5 2.76 12.67 -24.55
CA ASN A 5 3.73 11.87 -23.81
C ASN A 5 3.17 11.47 -22.41
N GLN A 6 2.05 10.75 -22.38
CA GLN A 6 1.20 10.49 -21.21
C GLN A 6 1.42 9.14 -20.54
N GLY A 7 2.29 8.29 -21.10
CA GLY A 7 2.60 6.97 -20.55
C GLY A 7 4.06 6.61 -20.78
N LEU A 8 4.66 5.97 -19.79
CA LEU A 8 6.00 5.41 -19.85
C LEU A 8 5.90 3.91 -19.57
N VAL A 9 6.41 3.10 -20.49
CA VAL A 9 6.51 1.64 -20.31
C VAL A 9 7.95 1.31 -19.96
N VAL A 10 8.14 0.67 -18.80
CA VAL A 10 9.43 0.16 -18.33
C VAL A 10 9.41 -1.36 -18.46
N HIS A 11 10.40 -1.92 -19.14
CA HIS A 11 10.54 -3.37 -19.29
C HIS A 11 11.43 -3.95 -18.19
N GLY A 12 11.06 -5.12 -17.66
CA GLY A 12 11.81 -5.80 -16.61
C GLY A 12 11.45 -5.26 -15.22
N TRP A 13 12.32 -4.43 -14.64
CA TRP A 13 12.19 -3.95 -13.28
C TRP A 13 12.10 -2.42 -13.22
N ALA A 14 11.31 -1.91 -12.29
CA ALA A 14 11.17 -0.49 -11.99
C ALA A 14 11.39 -0.23 -10.49
N PRO A 15 11.98 0.92 -10.12
CA PRO A 15 12.24 1.29 -8.73
C PRO A 15 10.93 1.66 -8.00
N GLN A 16 10.19 0.63 -7.58
CA GLN A 16 8.82 0.76 -7.08
C GLN A 16 8.72 1.73 -5.90
N LEU A 17 9.58 1.57 -4.89
CA LEU A 17 9.55 2.42 -3.70
C LEU A 17 9.85 3.88 -4.07
N GLU A 18 10.87 4.14 -4.88
CA GLU A 18 11.22 5.48 -5.33
C GLU A 18 10.10 6.13 -6.15
N ILE A 19 9.41 5.34 -6.99
CA ILE A 19 8.22 5.79 -7.73
C ILE A 19 7.12 6.16 -6.73
N LEU A 20 6.78 5.28 -5.78
CA LEU A 20 5.72 5.52 -4.79
C LEU A 20 5.99 6.71 -3.87
N CYS A 21 7.26 6.99 -3.56
CA CYS A 21 7.66 8.19 -2.81
C CYS A 21 7.44 9.50 -3.59
N HIS A 22 7.23 9.43 -4.90
CA HIS A 22 7.11 10.62 -5.73
C HIS A 22 5.71 11.25 -5.62
N LYS A 23 5.66 12.55 -5.32
CA LYS A 23 4.41 13.33 -5.12
C LYS A 23 3.42 13.34 -6.30
N SER A 24 3.87 12.95 -7.50
CA SER A 24 3.01 12.85 -8.68
C SER A 24 2.24 11.52 -8.77
N ILE A 25 2.52 10.56 -7.90
CA ILE A 25 1.77 9.31 -7.85
C ILE A 25 0.46 9.54 -7.10
N ALA A 26 -0.64 9.23 -7.78
CA ALA A 26 -1.99 9.38 -7.23
C ALA A 26 -2.59 8.03 -6.80
N ALA A 27 -2.18 6.93 -7.42
CA ALA A 27 -2.68 5.59 -7.15
C ALA A 27 -1.67 4.54 -7.59
N PHE A 28 -1.80 3.32 -7.06
CA PHE A 28 -0.95 2.20 -7.40
C PHE A 28 -1.78 0.96 -7.76
N LEU A 29 -1.70 0.51 -9.01
CA LEU A 29 -2.21 -0.80 -9.42
C LEU A 29 -1.25 -1.88 -8.93
N SER A 30 -1.73 -2.74 -8.04
CA SER A 30 -0.89 -3.72 -7.34
C SER A 30 -1.58 -5.07 -7.26
N HIS A 31 -0.79 -6.13 -7.19
CA HIS A 31 -1.27 -7.48 -6.92
C HIS A 31 -1.61 -7.73 -5.45
N CYS A 32 -1.56 -6.69 -4.59
CA CYS A 32 -1.89 -6.78 -3.17
C CYS A 32 -0.99 -7.72 -2.35
N GLY A 33 0.28 -7.90 -2.75
CA GLY A 33 1.29 -8.50 -1.89
C GLY A 33 1.62 -7.59 -0.71
N TRP A 34 1.81 -8.16 0.49
CA TRP A 34 1.92 -7.37 1.73
C TRP A 34 3.05 -6.33 1.71
N ASN A 35 4.20 -6.65 1.12
CA ASN A 35 5.31 -5.69 0.99
C ASN A 35 4.92 -4.48 0.14
N SER A 36 4.36 -4.71 -1.04
CA SER A 36 3.88 -3.63 -1.92
C SER A 36 2.78 -2.78 -1.28
N ILE A 37 1.93 -3.39 -0.44
CA ILE A 37 0.91 -2.68 0.35
C ILE A 37 1.59 -1.75 1.35
N MET A 38 2.55 -2.26 2.13
CA MET A 38 3.28 -1.46 3.13
C MET A 38 4.03 -0.30 2.48
N GLU A 39 4.70 -0.52 1.35
CA GLU A 39 5.37 0.54 0.58
C GLU A 39 4.37 1.62 0.15
N SER A 40 3.25 1.23 -0.47
CA SER A 40 2.21 2.16 -0.94
C SER A 40 1.60 2.99 0.18
N LEU A 41 1.14 2.33 1.25
CA LEU A 41 0.44 3.00 2.34
C LEU A 41 1.40 3.83 3.20
N SER A 42 2.67 3.44 3.34
CA SER A 42 3.68 4.29 4.01
C SER A 42 3.86 5.65 3.32
N GLN A 43 3.60 5.72 2.01
CA GLN A 43 3.63 6.95 1.21
C GLN A 43 2.23 7.58 1.03
N GLY A 44 1.19 7.01 1.64
CA GLY A 44 -0.18 7.50 1.54
C GLY A 44 -0.81 7.33 0.16
N VAL A 45 -0.33 6.36 -0.63
CA VAL A 45 -0.83 6.09 -1.98
C VAL A 45 -1.94 5.04 -1.93
N PRO A 46 -3.17 5.34 -2.38
CA PRO A 46 -4.26 4.38 -2.46
C PRO A 46 -4.03 3.33 -3.55
N ILE A 47 -4.69 2.17 -3.42
CA ILE A 47 -4.39 0.98 -4.22
C ILE A 47 -5.56 0.64 -5.16
N ILE A 48 -5.24 0.28 -6.39
CA ILE A 48 -6.13 -0.50 -7.26
C ILE A 48 -5.67 -1.95 -7.16
N GLY A 49 -6.50 -2.83 -6.61
CA GLY A 49 -6.11 -4.19 -6.29
C GLY A 49 -6.40 -5.17 -7.42
N TRP A 50 -5.40 -5.94 -7.84
CA TRP A 50 -5.50 -7.06 -8.77
C TRP A 50 -4.82 -8.31 -8.18
N PRO A 51 -5.38 -8.92 -7.12
CA PRO A 51 -4.78 -10.09 -6.50
C PRO A 51 -4.67 -11.27 -7.46
N LEU A 52 -3.52 -11.94 -7.47
CA LEU A 52 -3.18 -13.01 -8.42
C LEU A 52 -3.03 -14.38 -7.74
N ALA A 53 -2.46 -14.44 -6.54
CA ALA A 53 -2.10 -15.69 -5.85
C ALA A 53 -1.96 -15.52 -4.31
N ALA A 54 -1.68 -16.64 -3.63
CA ALA A 54 -1.39 -16.68 -2.19
C ALA A 54 -2.48 -16.00 -1.34
N GLU A 55 -2.09 -15.16 -0.38
CA GLU A 55 -2.99 -14.45 0.53
C GLU A 55 -3.50 -13.11 -0.04
N GLN A 56 -3.10 -12.74 -1.26
CA GLN A 56 -3.37 -11.44 -1.87
C GLN A 56 -4.86 -11.10 -1.95
N GLY A 57 -5.72 -12.10 -2.15
CA GLY A 57 -7.17 -11.93 -2.14
C GLY A 57 -7.71 -11.51 -0.76
N TYR A 58 -7.14 -12.04 0.32
CA TYR A 58 -7.49 -11.63 1.69
C TYR A 58 -6.96 -10.23 1.99
N ASN A 59 -5.74 -9.92 1.57
CA ASN A 59 -5.18 -8.57 1.69
C ASN A 59 -6.06 -7.55 0.95
N ALA A 60 -6.47 -7.84 -0.29
CA ALA A 60 -7.36 -6.98 -1.06
C ALA A 60 -8.70 -6.77 -0.33
N LYS A 61 -9.29 -7.84 0.22
CA LYS A 61 -10.51 -7.74 1.01
C LYS A 61 -10.36 -6.83 2.23
N LEU A 62 -9.29 -6.98 3.01
CA LEU A 62 -8.98 -6.11 4.15
C LEU A 62 -8.87 -4.63 3.73
N LEU A 63 -8.15 -4.37 2.63
CA LEU A 63 -7.94 -3.01 2.14
C LEU A 63 -9.22 -2.34 1.63
N VAL A 64 -10.13 -3.13 1.04
CA VAL A 64 -11.42 -2.66 0.50
C VAL A 64 -12.43 -2.44 1.61
N GLU A 65 -12.66 -3.45 2.45
CA GLU A 65 -13.79 -3.50 3.39
C GLU A 65 -13.47 -2.78 4.71
N GLU A 66 -12.27 -2.99 5.26
CA GLU A 66 -11.92 -2.48 6.59
C GLU A 66 -11.17 -1.14 6.52
N MET A 67 -10.22 -1.03 5.59
CA MET A 67 -9.37 0.17 5.51
C MET A 67 -9.92 1.22 4.55
N GLY A 68 -10.71 0.81 3.54
CA GLY A 68 -11.30 1.71 2.55
C GLY A 68 -10.29 2.45 1.67
N VAL A 69 -9.09 1.88 1.48
CA VAL A 69 -7.98 2.45 0.68
C VAL A 69 -7.74 1.73 -0.63
N CYS A 70 -8.59 0.76 -0.97
CA CYS A 70 -8.48 -0.05 -2.18
C CYS A 70 -9.80 -0.14 -2.94
N VAL A 71 -9.70 -0.19 -4.27
CA VAL A 71 -10.76 -0.69 -5.17
C VAL A 71 -10.18 -1.90 -5.88
N GLU A 72 -10.86 -3.04 -5.78
CA GLU A 72 -10.45 -4.22 -6.51
C GLU A 72 -10.95 -4.16 -7.96
N ILE A 73 -10.03 -4.39 -8.90
CA ILE A 73 -10.31 -4.32 -10.33
C ILE A 73 -10.72 -5.69 -10.89
N THR A 74 -10.06 -6.76 -10.45
CA THR A 74 -10.38 -8.16 -10.80
C THR A 74 -9.53 -9.12 -9.94
N ARG A 75 -9.72 -10.44 -10.08
CA ARG A 75 -8.95 -11.47 -9.35
C ARG A 75 -8.48 -12.62 -10.23
N GLY A 76 -7.25 -13.08 -9.99
CA GLY A 76 -6.67 -14.25 -10.63
C GLY A 76 -5.94 -13.92 -11.94
N VAL A 77 -5.20 -14.90 -12.45
CA VAL A 77 -4.35 -14.75 -13.65
C VAL A 77 -5.18 -14.90 -14.94
N GLU A 78 -6.24 -15.70 -14.90
CA GLU A 78 -7.13 -15.95 -16.05
C GLU A 78 -8.31 -14.97 -16.12
N SER A 79 -8.30 -13.90 -15.30
CA SER A 79 -9.35 -12.90 -15.32
C SER A 79 -9.34 -12.08 -16.60
N SER A 80 -10.51 -11.89 -17.21
CA SER A 80 -10.71 -10.90 -18.26
C SER A 80 -11.33 -9.63 -17.68
N ILE A 81 -10.82 -8.48 -18.08
CA ILE A 81 -11.42 -7.17 -17.79
C ILE A 81 -11.47 -6.34 -19.06
N SER A 82 -12.58 -5.62 -19.25
CA SER A 82 -12.76 -4.71 -20.38
C SER A 82 -11.98 -3.40 -20.19
N ARG A 83 -11.73 -2.71 -21.30
CA ARG A 83 -11.08 -1.39 -21.27
C ARG A 83 -11.92 -0.34 -20.54
N ASP A 84 -13.24 -0.46 -20.60
CA ASP A 84 -14.14 0.50 -19.97
C ASP A 84 -14.18 0.29 -18.45
N GLU A 85 -14.17 -0.95 -17.96
CA GLU A 85 -14.01 -1.25 -16.53
C GLU A 85 -12.67 -0.73 -15.98
N VAL A 86 -11.58 -0.91 -16.74
CA VAL A 86 -10.26 -0.35 -16.36
C VAL A 86 -10.33 1.18 -16.26
N ARG A 87 -10.97 1.85 -17.23
CA ARG A 87 -11.14 3.30 -17.21
C ARG A 87 -11.94 3.75 -15.99
N GLU A 88 -13.08 3.10 -15.72
CA GLU A 88 -13.96 3.44 -14.61
C GLU A 88 -13.24 3.34 -13.26
N VAL A 89 -12.47 2.27 -13.05
CA VAL A 89 -11.70 2.08 -11.80
C VAL A 89 -10.61 3.14 -11.66
N ILE A 90 -9.89 3.48 -12.74
CA ILE A 90 -8.90 4.56 -12.72
C ILE A 90 -9.57 5.89 -12.40
N GLU A 91 -10.69 6.24 -13.05
CA GLU A 91 -11.44 7.47 -12.78
C GLU A 91 -11.99 7.53 -11.35
N ARG A 92 -12.43 6.39 -10.80
CA ARG A 92 -12.94 6.29 -9.43
C ARG A 92 -11.87 6.55 -8.38
N VAL A 93 -10.61 6.18 -8.64
CA VAL A 93 -9.49 6.32 -7.68
C VAL A 93 -8.67 7.59 -7.90
N MET A 94 -8.51 8.03 -9.15
CA MET A 94 -7.66 9.18 -9.52
C MET A 94 -8.45 10.43 -9.95
N GLY A 95 -9.76 10.32 -10.16
CA GLY A 95 -10.61 11.46 -10.51
C GLY A 95 -10.84 12.42 -9.33
N GLY A 96 -11.61 13.47 -9.57
CA GLY A 96 -12.00 14.46 -8.55
C GLY A 96 -13.27 14.11 -7.78
N GLY A 97 -13.65 12.83 -7.73
CA GLY A 97 -14.87 12.38 -7.07
C GLY A 97 -14.67 12.10 -5.58
N HIS A 98 -15.78 12.10 -4.82
CA HIS A 98 -15.76 11.84 -3.37
C HIS A 98 -14.98 10.57 -2.99
N LYS A 99 -15.10 9.49 -3.77
CA LYS A 99 -14.40 8.23 -3.49
C LYS A 99 -12.88 8.36 -3.58
N ALA A 100 -12.38 9.07 -4.60
CA ALA A 100 -10.95 9.31 -4.79
C ALA A 100 -10.37 10.15 -3.64
N GLU A 101 -11.07 11.22 -3.26
CA GLU A 101 -10.68 12.08 -2.14
C GLU A 101 -10.69 11.33 -0.81
N GLU A 102 -11.72 10.54 -0.55
CA GLU A 102 -11.85 9.71 0.65
C GLU A 102 -10.71 8.68 0.74
N MET A 103 -10.44 7.96 -0.35
CA MET A 103 -9.37 6.96 -0.39
C MET A 103 -8.00 7.60 -0.17
N LYS A 104 -7.72 8.73 -0.83
CA LYS A 104 -6.47 9.48 -0.65
C LYS A 104 -6.30 9.96 0.78
N LYS A 105 -7.36 10.48 1.39
CA LYS A 105 -7.36 10.92 2.79
C LYS A 105 -7.04 9.76 3.73
N LYS A 106 -7.76 8.65 3.62
CA LYS A 106 -7.54 7.44 4.44
C LYS A 106 -6.14 6.87 4.26
N ALA A 107 -5.65 6.79 3.03
CA ALA A 107 -4.29 6.33 2.76
C ALA A 107 -3.25 7.26 3.42
N GLY A 108 -3.44 8.57 3.36
CA GLY A 108 -2.61 9.57 4.05
C GLY A 108 -2.59 9.38 5.56
N GLU A 109 -3.75 9.23 6.19
CA GLU A 109 -3.89 8.98 7.64
C GLU A 109 -3.18 7.67 8.05
N ILE A 110 -3.35 6.60 7.28
CA ILE A 110 -2.63 5.34 7.52
C ILE A 110 -1.12 5.52 7.36
N GLY A 111 -0.67 6.27 6.35
CA GLY A 111 0.75 6.57 6.17
C GLY A 111 1.35 7.33 7.35
N GLU A 112 0.62 8.28 7.92
CA GLU A 112 1.02 8.98 9.16
C GLU A 112 1.14 8.01 10.34
N LEU A 113 0.16 7.11 10.51
CA LEU A 113 0.20 6.07 11.56
C LEU A 113 1.39 5.11 11.39
N ILE A 114 1.70 4.70 10.17
CA ILE A 114 2.85 3.84 9.88
C ILE A 114 4.16 4.58 10.26
N ARG A 115 4.32 5.84 9.87
CA ARG A 115 5.51 6.63 10.22
C ARG A 115 5.62 6.86 11.72
N ALA A 116 4.50 7.12 12.40
CA ALA A 116 4.47 7.27 13.86
C ALA A 116 4.78 5.96 14.60
N ALA A 117 4.39 4.80 14.05
CA ALA A 117 4.74 3.50 14.63
C ALA A 117 6.24 3.21 14.56
N LEU A 118 6.92 3.77 13.55
CA LEU A 118 8.36 3.64 13.29
C LEU A 118 9.19 4.83 13.78
N SER A 119 8.59 5.83 14.44
CA SER A 119 9.35 7.00 14.87
C SER A 119 10.24 6.70 16.08
N GLU A 120 11.36 7.42 16.18
CA GLU A 120 12.22 7.45 17.35
C GLU A 120 12.70 8.88 17.55
N GLU A 121 12.12 9.57 18.52
CA GLU A 121 12.45 10.96 18.87
C GLU A 121 12.90 11.02 20.33
N GLY A 122 14.21 11.14 20.53
CA GLY A 122 14.80 11.12 21.88
C GLY A 122 14.47 9.82 22.62
N SER A 123 13.74 9.92 23.74
CA SER A 123 13.31 8.77 24.53
C SER A 123 11.92 8.23 24.15
N GLN A 124 11.24 8.86 23.19
CA GLN A 124 9.92 8.42 22.73
C GLN A 124 10.09 7.56 21.46
N LYS A 125 9.72 6.28 21.58
CA LYS A 125 9.70 5.32 20.48
C LYS A 125 8.28 5.06 20.03
N GLY A 126 8.06 4.91 18.73
CA GLY A 126 6.82 4.44 18.14
C GLY A 126 6.45 3.01 18.58
N SER A 127 5.20 2.63 18.36
CA SER A 127 4.68 1.33 18.83
C SER A 127 5.45 0.12 18.29
N SER A 128 5.87 0.14 17.02
CA SER A 128 6.63 -0.95 16.42
C SER A 128 8.06 -1.04 16.97
N HIS A 129 8.72 0.10 17.23
CA HIS A 129 10.03 0.11 17.88
C HIS A 129 9.96 -0.46 19.30
N ARG A 130 8.96 -0.04 20.10
CA ARG A 130 8.76 -0.58 21.45
C ARG A 130 8.48 -2.07 21.42
N ALA A 131 7.63 -2.54 20.51
CA ALA A 131 7.36 -3.97 20.36
C ALA A 131 8.61 -4.79 20.02
N MET A 132 9.52 -4.22 19.22
CA MET A 132 10.81 -4.84 18.93
C MET A 132 11.73 -4.87 20.15
N ASP A 133 11.82 -3.78 20.91
CA ASP A 133 12.58 -3.72 22.15
C ASP A 133 12.08 -4.74 23.18
N ASP A 134 10.75 -4.85 23.34
CA ASP A 134 10.11 -5.80 24.24
C ASP A 134 10.42 -7.25 23.82
N PHE A 135 10.34 -7.54 22.52
CA PHE A 135 10.69 -8.84 21.96
C PHE A 135 12.15 -9.21 22.24
N VAL A 136 13.09 -8.30 21.97
CA VAL A 136 14.51 -8.50 22.24
C VAL A 136 14.77 -8.70 23.73
N SER A 137 14.14 -7.88 24.58
CA SER A 137 14.28 -7.96 26.04
C SER A 137 13.80 -9.30 26.59
N ALA A 138 12.68 -9.83 26.06
CA ALA A 138 12.15 -11.14 26.44
C ALA A 138 13.14 -12.28 26.08
N LEU A 139 13.75 -12.22 24.89
CA LEU A 139 14.75 -13.20 24.47
C LEU A 139 16.01 -13.18 25.34
N LEU A 140 16.45 -12.00 25.77
CA LEU A 140 17.64 -11.85 26.61
C LEU A 140 17.38 -12.32 28.05
N THR A 141 16.19 -12.05 28.59
CA THR A 141 15.80 -12.51 29.94
C THR A 141 15.70 -14.04 30.01
N ASN A 142 15.15 -14.67 28.98
CA ASN A 142 15.04 -16.14 28.91
C ASN A 142 16.39 -16.86 28.81
N LYS A 143 17.46 -16.19 28.33
CA LYS A 143 18.82 -16.75 28.32
C LYS A 143 19.49 -16.73 29.69
N GLN A 144 19.07 -15.84 30.61
CA GLN A 144 19.66 -15.73 31.95
C GLN A 144 19.04 -16.71 32.95
N GLY A 145 17.90 -17.34 32.64
CA GLY A 145 17.26 -18.37 33.48
C GLY A 145 17.65 -19.82 33.16
N LEU A 146 18.62 -20.04 32.26
CA LEU A 146 19.11 -21.36 31.83
C LEU A 146 20.58 -21.62 32.25
N ALA A 147 21.15 -20.79 33.12
CA ALA A 147 22.47 -20.95 33.71
C ALA A 147 22.39 -21.36 35.18
#